data_AF-A0A534WGV4-F1
#
_entry.id   AF-A0A534WGV4-F1
#
_cell.length_a   1.000
_cell.length_b   1.000
_cell.length_c   1.000
_cell.angle_alpha   90.00
_cell.angle_beta   90.00
_cell.angle_gamma   90.00
#
_symmetry.space_group_name_H-M   'P 1'
#
loop_
_entity.id
_entity.type
_entity.pdbx_description
1 polymer ?
#
loop_
_entity_poly.entity_id
_entity_poly.type
_entity_poly.pdbx_seq_one_letter_code
_entity_poly.pdbx_strand_id
1 'polypeptide(L)'
;MKIFEPHVHMASRVTDDYERMALAGIVAVCEPAFWQGQPRTSVGTFADYFDLLLGFERYRASQYGIRHVCTIALNPKEANDGRVNQAVIEAMPRYLEKDGVVAVGEVGFDDQTATEERFFRVQIELAMQHELPLLVHLPHRDKVKGLERTLAIV
;
A
#
# COMPACT_ATOMS: atom_id res chain seq x y z
N MET A 1 21.35 11.91 -12.72
CA MET A 1 20.41 12.40 -11.68
C MET A 1 19.92 11.18 -10.90
N LYS A 2 19.75 11.25 -9.58
CA LYS A 2 19.16 10.14 -8.79
C LYS A 2 17.68 10.45 -8.58
N ILE A 3 16.79 9.55 -8.98
CA ILE A 3 15.34 9.71 -8.91
C ILE A 3 14.75 8.71 -7.90
N PHE A 4 13.76 9.16 -7.14
CA PHE A 4 12.91 8.33 -6.32
C PHE A 4 11.52 8.26 -6.97
N GLU A 5 11.03 7.05 -7.21
CA GLU A 5 9.66 6.81 -7.65
C GLU A 5 8.77 6.62 -6.41
N PRO A 6 7.97 7.61 -6.01
CA PRO A 6 7.21 7.56 -4.77
C PRO A 6 6.03 6.59 -4.80
N HIS A 7 5.61 6.08 -5.97
CA HIS A 7 4.43 5.24 -6.06
C HIS A 7 4.47 4.32 -7.28
N VAL A 8 4.75 3.02 -7.07
CA VAL A 8 4.70 2.03 -8.14
C VAL A 8 4.38 0.62 -7.63
N HIS A 9 3.47 -0.09 -8.30
CA HIS A 9 3.12 -1.48 -7.96
C HIS A 9 4.00 -2.48 -8.74
N MET A 10 5.20 -2.75 -8.23
CA MET A 10 6.15 -3.63 -8.91
C MET A 10 5.71 -5.10 -8.94
N ALA A 11 4.93 -5.57 -7.96
CA ALA A 11 4.35 -6.92 -7.97
C ALA A 11 3.46 -7.18 -9.21
N SER A 12 2.96 -6.13 -9.87
CA SER A 12 2.19 -6.21 -11.13
C SER A 12 3.02 -5.96 -12.39
N ARG A 13 4.35 -5.83 -12.26
CA ARG A 13 5.27 -5.45 -13.34
C ARG A 13 6.29 -6.54 -13.62
N VAL A 14 6.69 -6.58 -14.89
CA VAL A 14 7.77 -7.46 -15.35
C VAL A 14 9.14 -6.96 -14.86
N THR A 15 10.10 -7.86 -14.76
CA THR A 15 11.46 -7.52 -14.30
C THR A 15 12.16 -6.50 -15.21
N ASP A 16 11.87 -6.50 -16.52
CA ASP A 16 12.38 -5.50 -17.48
C ASP A 16 12.04 -4.05 -17.07
N ASP A 17 10.96 -3.83 -16.31
CA ASP A 17 10.64 -2.49 -15.82
C ASP A 17 11.70 -2.00 -14.83
N TYR A 18 12.27 -2.85 -13.97
CA TYR A 18 13.38 -2.44 -13.09
C TYR A 18 14.63 -2.05 -13.87
N GLU A 19 14.95 -2.75 -14.96
CA GLU A 19 16.07 -2.39 -15.84
C GLU A 19 15.84 -1.02 -16.47
N ARG A 20 14.65 -0.79 -17.03
CA ARG A 20 14.29 0.51 -17.63
C ARG A 20 14.30 1.63 -16.61
N MET A 21 13.82 1.37 -15.39
CA MET A 21 13.84 2.33 -14.28
C MET A 21 15.28 2.69 -13.90
N ALA A 22 16.17 1.71 -13.78
CA ALA A 22 17.59 1.94 -13.49
C ALA A 22 18.27 2.76 -14.60
N LEU A 23 18.02 2.44 -15.87
CA LEU A 23 18.50 3.21 -17.02
C LEU A 23 17.98 4.65 -17.04
N ALA A 24 16.77 4.89 -16.54
CA ALA A 24 16.19 6.22 -16.36
C ALA A 24 16.75 7.00 -15.15
N GLY A 25 17.60 6.36 -14.33
CA GLY A 25 18.21 6.97 -13.14
C GLY A 25 17.37 6.86 -11.86
N ILE A 26 16.36 5.99 -11.84
CA ILE A 26 15.62 5.65 -10.62
C ILE A 26 16.49 4.76 -9.75
N VAL A 27 16.69 5.17 -8.50
CA VAL A 27 17.54 4.46 -7.52
C VAL A 27 16.75 3.94 -6.34
N ALA A 28 15.49 4.35 -6.20
CA ALA A 28 14.61 3.88 -5.16
C ALA A 28 13.14 3.96 -5.59
N VAL A 29 12.33 3.04 -5.08
CA VAL A 29 10.88 2.96 -5.32
C VAL A 29 10.15 2.79 -4.00
N CYS A 30 8.94 3.33 -3.93
CA CYS A 30 7.97 2.98 -2.89
C CYS A 30 6.80 2.23 -3.53
N GLU A 31 6.57 1.01 -3.08
CA GLU A 31 5.48 0.15 -3.54
C GLU A 31 4.37 0.06 -2.49
N PRO A 32 3.20 0.64 -2.77
CA PRO A 32 2.08 0.46 -1.88
C PRO A 32 1.40 -0.89 -2.08
N ALA A 33 0.96 -1.49 -0.97
CA ALA A 33 0.07 -2.64 -1.02
C ALA A 33 -1.22 -2.29 -1.78
N PHE A 34 -1.58 -3.08 -2.79
CA PHE A 34 -2.72 -2.79 -3.67
C PHE A 34 -3.68 -3.99 -3.83
N TRP A 35 -4.82 -3.72 -4.47
CA TRP A 35 -5.82 -4.73 -4.81
C TRP A 35 -5.42 -5.57 -6.03
N GLN A 36 -5.16 -6.86 -5.82
CA GLN A 36 -4.69 -7.81 -6.84
C GLN A 36 -5.70 -8.20 -7.95
N GLY A 37 -6.73 -7.39 -8.20
CA GLY A 37 -7.74 -7.64 -9.25
C GLY A 37 -8.90 -8.57 -8.83
N GLN A 38 -8.91 -9.08 -7.61
CA GLN A 38 -10.03 -9.84 -7.03
C GLN A 38 -10.07 -9.70 -5.50
N PRO A 39 -11.25 -9.66 -4.86
CA PRO A 39 -11.35 -9.62 -3.40
C PRO A 39 -10.71 -10.86 -2.76
N ARG A 40 -9.61 -10.67 -2.04
CA ARG A 40 -8.92 -11.75 -1.33
C ARG A 40 -9.86 -12.43 -0.34
N THR A 41 -9.85 -13.76 -0.34
CA THR A 41 -10.81 -14.59 0.42
C THR A 41 -10.28 -15.08 1.76
N SER A 42 -8.98 -14.85 2.03
CA SER A 42 -8.33 -15.24 3.28
C SER A 42 -7.30 -14.20 3.71
N VAL A 43 -7.10 -14.07 5.01
CA VAL A 43 -6.00 -13.25 5.58
C VAL A 43 -4.62 -13.78 5.18
N GLY A 44 -4.50 -15.09 4.91
CA GLY A 44 -3.25 -15.71 4.44
C GLY A 44 -2.75 -15.08 3.15
N THR A 45 -3.65 -14.78 2.19
CA THR A 45 -3.26 -14.12 0.94
C THR A 45 -2.76 -12.68 1.15
N PHE A 46 -3.24 -11.97 2.18
CA PHE A 46 -2.66 -10.68 2.56
C PHE A 46 -1.27 -10.87 3.17
N ALA A 47 -1.12 -11.84 4.07
CA ALA A 47 0.17 -12.12 4.71
C ALA A 47 1.25 -12.48 3.67
N ASP A 48 0.95 -13.44 2.78
CA ASP A 48 1.86 -13.86 1.72
C ASP A 48 2.24 -12.70 0.79
N TYR A 49 1.29 -11.82 0.49
CA TYR A 49 1.53 -10.63 -0.33
C TYR A 49 2.39 -9.58 0.40
N PHE A 50 2.15 -9.34 1.69
CA PHE A 50 2.99 -8.43 2.47
C PHE A 50 4.42 -8.99 2.62
N ASP A 51 4.56 -10.31 2.78
CA ASP A 51 5.86 -10.99 2.80
C ASP A 51 6.56 -10.93 1.43
N LEU A 52 5.82 -10.99 0.32
CA LEU A 52 6.35 -10.76 -1.03
C LEU A 52 6.97 -9.36 -1.16
N LEU A 53 6.26 -8.32 -0.71
CA LEU A 53 6.74 -6.93 -0.75
C LEU A 53 8.00 -6.73 0.10
N LEU A 54 8.05 -7.34 1.29
CA LEU A 54 9.15 -7.20 2.23
C LEU A 54 10.37 -8.07 1.90
N GLY A 55 10.15 -9.18 1.21
CA GLY A 55 11.18 -10.15 0.86
C GLY A 55 11.57 -10.07 -0.61
N PHE A 56 10.82 -10.76 -1.45
CA PHE A 56 11.22 -11.00 -2.84
C PHE A 56 11.27 -9.72 -3.68
N GLU A 57 10.33 -8.77 -3.51
CA GLU A 57 10.37 -7.54 -4.30
C GLU A 57 11.60 -6.69 -4.01
N ARG A 58 12.06 -6.67 -2.75
CA ARG A 58 13.33 -6.03 -2.39
C ARG A 58 14.52 -6.71 -3.02
N TYR A 59 14.55 -8.04 -2.95
CA TYR A 59 15.59 -8.81 -3.60
C TYR A 59 15.60 -8.53 -5.10
N ARG A 60 14.43 -8.58 -5.77
CA ARG A 60 14.26 -8.36 -7.21
C ARG A 60 14.72 -6.96 -7.62
N ALA A 61 14.29 -5.91 -6.90
CA ALA A 61 14.73 -4.53 -7.15
C ALA A 61 16.25 -4.36 -6.96
N SER A 62 16.82 -4.99 -5.94
CA SER A 62 18.25 -4.86 -5.62
C SER A 62 19.17 -5.39 -6.73
N GLN A 63 18.71 -6.33 -7.55
CA GLN A 63 19.48 -6.85 -8.68
C GLN A 63 19.77 -5.77 -9.74
N TYR A 64 18.99 -4.69 -9.74
CA TYR A 64 19.14 -3.54 -10.63
C TYR A 64 19.68 -2.29 -9.91
N GLY A 65 20.16 -2.44 -8.68
CA GLY A 65 20.65 -1.33 -7.86
C GLY A 65 19.54 -0.39 -7.35
N ILE A 66 18.29 -0.85 -7.36
CA ILE A 66 17.13 -0.07 -6.91
C ILE A 66 16.76 -0.47 -5.48
N ARG A 67 16.66 0.52 -4.58
CA ARG A 67 16.13 0.31 -3.23
C ARG A 67 14.61 0.24 -3.26
N HIS A 68 14.04 -0.82 -2.71
CA HIS A 68 12.59 -0.97 -2.58
C HIS A 68 12.15 -0.78 -1.13
N VAL A 69 11.20 0.11 -0.94
CA VAL A 69 10.42 0.26 0.30
C VAL A 69 8.95 0.09 -0.03
N CYS A 70 8.12 -0.21 0.96
CA CYS A 70 6.70 -0.44 0.73
C CYS A 70 5.82 0.23 1.78
N THR A 71 4.53 0.27 1.49
CA THR A 71 3.49 0.64 2.45
C THR A 71 2.52 -0.51 2.61
N ILE A 72 1.97 -0.68 3.81
CA ILE A 72 1.08 -1.79 4.13
C ILE A 72 -0.30 -1.23 4.51
N ALA A 73 -1.35 -1.81 3.93
CA ALA A 73 -2.73 -1.43 4.21
C ALA A 73 -3.72 -2.54 3.81
N LEU A 74 -4.93 -2.43 4.35
CA LEU A 74 -6.15 -2.91 3.73
C LEU A 74 -6.62 -1.86 2.71
N ASN A 75 -6.60 -2.21 1.43
CA ASN A 75 -7.02 -1.34 0.34
C ASN A 75 -8.52 -0.98 0.46
N PRO A 76 -8.95 0.27 0.16
CA PRO A 76 -10.35 0.68 0.27
C PRO A 76 -11.31 -0.19 -0.53
N LYS A 77 -10.91 -0.64 -1.73
CA LYS A 77 -11.75 -1.50 -2.56
C LYS A 77 -12.07 -2.85 -1.90
N GLU A 78 -11.10 -3.40 -1.18
CA GLU A 78 -11.25 -4.66 -0.45
C GLU A 78 -11.97 -4.46 0.89
N ALA A 79 -11.92 -3.25 1.46
CA ALA A 79 -12.67 -2.93 2.68
C ALA A 79 -14.18 -3.11 2.49
N ASN A 80 -14.72 -3.03 1.27
CA ASN A 80 -16.12 -3.33 1.00
C ASN A 80 -16.51 -4.82 1.14
N ASP A 81 -15.53 -5.71 1.26
CA ASP A 81 -15.73 -7.14 1.54
C ASP A 81 -15.29 -7.50 2.96
N GLY A 82 -16.27 -7.53 3.88
CA GLY A 82 -16.00 -7.69 5.32
C GLY A 82 -15.36 -9.02 5.75
N ARG A 83 -15.20 -10.01 4.86
CA ARG A 83 -14.75 -11.37 5.22
C ARG A 83 -13.37 -11.41 5.87
N VAL A 84 -12.49 -10.49 5.49
CA VAL A 84 -11.06 -10.51 5.88
C VAL A 84 -10.64 -9.26 6.64
N ASN A 85 -11.39 -8.17 6.57
CA ASN A 85 -10.95 -6.86 7.02
C ASN A 85 -10.43 -6.84 8.45
N GLN A 86 -11.19 -7.39 9.40
CA GLN A 86 -10.80 -7.39 10.82
C GLN A 86 -9.49 -8.16 11.04
N ALA A 87 -9.37 -9.35 10.43
CA ALA A 87 -8.17 -10.17 10.53
C ALA A 87 -6.96 -9.50 9.86
N VAL A 88 -7.16 -8.75 8.76
CA VAL A 88 -6.09 -7.99 8.11
C VAL A 88 -5.62 -6.84 9.01
N ILE A 89 -6.54 -6.06 9.58
CA ILE A 89 -6.21 -4.99 10.53
C ILE A 89 -5.41 -5.54 11.72
N GLU A 90 -5.83 -6.66 12.30
CA GLU A 90 -5.13 -7.31 13.42
C GLU A 90 -3.74 -7.83 13.03
N ALA A 91 -3.55 -8.19 11.75
CA ALA A 91 -2.26 -8.65 11.25
C ALA A 91 -1.30 -7.49 10.90
N MET A 92 -1.78 -6.28 10.63
CA MET A 92 -0.95 -5.16 10.19
C MET A 92 0.17 -4.76 11.17
N PRO A 93 -0.03 -4.66 12.50
CA PRO A 93 1.00 -4.18 13.44
C PRO A 93 2.35 -4.88 13.30
N ARG A 94 2.38 -6.21 13.13
CA ARG A 94 3.63 -6.97 12.98
C ARG A 94 4.43 -6.63 11.72
N TYR A 95 3.75 -6.07 10.72
CA TYR A 95 4.36 -5.63 9.46
C TYR A 95 4.82 -4.17 9.55
N LEU A 96 4.04 -3.32 10.21
CA LEU A 96 4.37 -1.89 10.38
C LEU A 96 5.67 -1.66 11.16
N GLU A 97 6.06 -2.62 11.99
CA GLU A 97 7.34 -2.61 12.72
C GLU A 97 8.55 -3.08 11.88
N LYS A 98 8.35 -3.54 10.64
CA LYS A 98 9.43 -4.09 9.82
C LYS A 98 10.19 -2.99 9.08
N ASP A 99 11.52 -3.14 9.05
CA ASP A 99 12.39 -2.28 8.25
C ASP A 99 11.89 -2.18 6.81
N GLY A 100 11.80 -0.95 6.33
CA GLY A 100 11.39 -0.55 4.97
C GLY A 100 9.89 -0.70 4.66
N VAL A 101 9.04 -0.99 5.64
CA VAL A 101 7.68 -0.44 5.61
C VAL A 101 7.80 1.02 6.04
N VAL A 102 7.43 1.95 5.17
CA VAL A 102 7.67 3.39 5.38
C VAL A 102 6.41 4.20 5.62
N ALA A 103 5.24 3.59 5.44
CA ALA A 103 3.95 4.23 5.67
C ALA A 103 2.84 3.17 5.83
N VAL A 104 1.71 3.59 6.39
CA VAL A 104 0.44 2.86 6.23
C VAL A 104 -0.21 3.32 4.92
N GLY A 105 -0.45 2.39 3.99
CA GLY A 105 -0.99 2.74 2.68
C GLY A 105 -1.01 1.60 1.65
N GLU A 106 -1.78 1.71 0.57
CA GLU A 106 -2.67 2.84 0.29
C GLU A 106 -3.99 2.72 1.03
N VAL A 107 -4.38 3.81 1.69
CA VAL A 107 -5.66 3.93 2.41
C VAL A 107 -6.50 5.05 1.82
N GLY A 108 -7.79 5.15 2.16
CA GLY A 108 -8.67 6.22 1.69
C GLY A 108 -9.99 5.68 1.20
N PHE A 109 -10.40 6.10 0.00
CA PHE A 109 -11.70 5.77 -0.59
C PHE A 109 -11.58 5.28 -2.02
N ASP A 110 -12.42 4.32 -2.42
CA ASP A 110 -12.63 3.95 -3.82
C ASP A 110 -14.08 4.30 -4.23
N ASP A 111 -15.06 3.70 -3.56
CA ASP A 111 -16.49 3.92 -3.78
C ASP A 111 -17.14 4.85 -2.74
N GLN A 112 -16.37 5.38 -1.79
CA GLN A 112 -16.80 6.32 -0.73
C GLN A 112 -17.89 5.74 0.19
N THR A 113 -17.76 4.45 0.55
CA THR A 113 -18.72 3.78 1.42
C THR A 113 -18.45 4.04 2.90
N ALA A 114 -19.46 3.81 3.75
CA ALA A 114 -19.29 3.88 5.20
C ALA A 114 -18.29 2.83 5.72
N THR A 115 -18.16 1.69 5.02
CA THR A 115 -17.21 0.63 5.38
C THR A 115 -15.78 1.05 5.05
N GLU A 116 -15.54 1.67 3.90
CA GLU A 116 -14.26 2.29 3.56
C GLU A 116 -13.86 3.32 4.60
N GLU A 117 -14.78 4.23 4.97
CA GLU A 117 -14.47 5.25 5.99
C GLU A 117 -14.07 4.63 7.33
N ARG A 118 -14.82 3.61 7.79
CA ARG A 118 -14.52 2.92 9.04
C ARG A 118 -13.10 2.36 9.03
N PHE A 119 -12.71 1.64 7.98
CA PHE A 119 -11.38 1.03 7.89
C PHE A 119 -10.28 2.03 7.54
N PHE A 120 -10.60 3.16 6.91
CA PHE A 120 -9.67 4.26 6.75
C PHE A 120 -9.29 4.85 8.11
N ARG A 121 -10.28 5.17 8.97
CA ARG A 121 -10.05 5.69 10.33
C ARG A 121 -9.22 4.74 11.20
N VAL A 122 -9.53 3.46 11.17
CA VAL A 122 -8.76 2.44 11.92
C VAL A 122 -7.30 2.40 11.46
N GLN A 123 -7.03 2.53 10.16
CA GLN A 123 -5.67 2.55 9.64
C GLN A 123 -4.93 3.87 9.92
N ILE A 124 -5.64 4.99 10.05
CA ILE A 124 -5.07 6.26 10.56
C ILE A 124 -4.61 6.07 12.00
N GLU A 125 -5.43 5.46 12.86
CA GLU A 125 -5.06 5.17 14.25
C GLU A 125 -3.82 4.27 14.33
N LEU A 126 -3.73 3.24 13.48
CA LEU A 126 -2.54 2.40 13.37
C LEU A 126 -1.31 3.20 12.93
N ALA A 127 -1.44 4.07 11.93
CA ALA A 127 -0.33 4.91 11.48
C ALA A 127 0.19 5.81 12.60
N MET A 128 -0.71 6.43 13.38
CA MET A 128 -0.35 7.23 14.54
C MET A 128 0.34 6.42 15.64
N GLN A 129 -0.17 5.23 15.95
CA GLN A 129 0.41 4.35 16.98
C GLN A 129 1.83 3.89 16.63
N HIS A 130 2.10 3.68 15.34
CA HIS A 130 3.41 3.26 14.85
C HIS A 130 4.30 4.43 14.39
N GLU A 131 3.86 5.69 14.59
CA GLU A 131 4.57 6.90 14.16
C GLU A 131 4.95 6.89 12.66
N LEU A 132 4.09 6.28 11.83
CA LEU A 132 4.27 6.17 10.38
C LEU A 132 3.42 7.21 9.63
N PRO A 133 3.90 7.74 8.50
CA PRO A 133 3.08 8.55 7.61
C PRO A 133 1.95 7.72 6.97
N LEU A 134 0.99 8.42 6.39
CA LEU A 134 -0.08 7.84 5.58
C LEU A 134 0.20 8.07 4.10
N LEU A 135 -0.03 7.04 3.29
CA LEU A 135 -0.17 7.19 1.85
C LEU A 135 -1.66 7.06 1.49
N VAL A 136 -2.25 8.18 1.08
CA VAL A 136 -3.69 8.29 0.85
C VAL A 136 -4.02 8.25 -0.64
N HIS A 137 -4.90 7.33 -1.01
CA HIS A 137 -5.52 7.21 -2.32
C HIS A 137 -6.78 8.09 -2.41
N LEU A 138 -6.87 8.89 -3.46
CA LEU A 138 -8.10 9.59 -3.82
C LEU A 138 -8.90 8.76 -4.84
N PRO A 139 -10.22 8.63 -4.67
CA PRO A 139 -11.04 7.72 -5.45
C PRO A 139 -10.98 8.04 -6.94
N HIS A 140 -11.18 7.03 -7.78
CA HIS A 140 -11.21 7.22 -9.23
C HIS A 140 -12.43 8.03 -9.71
N ARG A 141 -13.53 7.98 -8.95
CA ARG A 141 -14.80 8.69 -9.22
C ARG A 141 -15.07 9.76 -8.15
N ASP A 142 -15.74 10.84 -8.54
CA ASP A 142 -16.11 11.96 -7.66
C ASP A 142 -14.95 12.49 -6.79
N LYS A 143 -13.77 12.67 -7.40
CA LYS A 143 -12.50 13.05 -6.74
C LYS A 143 -12.60 14.23 -5.79
N VAL A 144 -13.35 15.28 -6.14
CA VAL A 144 -13.50 16.47 -5.30
C VAL A 144 -14.16 16.11 -3.97
N LYS A 145 -15.28 15.37 -4.03
CA LYS A 145 -15.99 14.91 -2.84
C LYS A 145 -15.14 13.94 -2.02
N GLY A 146 -14.42 13.04 -2.68
CA GLY A 146 -13.46 12.13 -2.03
C GLY A 146 -12.36 12.89 -1.29
N LEU A 147 -11.78 13.92 -1.92
CA LEU A 147 -10.78 14.79 -1.32
C LEU A 147 -11.32 15.57 -0.11
N GLU A 148 -12.47 16.22 -0.27
CA GLU A 148 -13.15 16.94 0.82
C GLU A 148 -13.41 16.00 2.01
N ARG A 149 -13.86 14.77 1.75
CA ARG A 149 -14.12 13.81 2.81
C ARG A 149 -12.82 13.35 3.48
N THR A 150 -11.79 13.06 2.71
CA THR A 150 -10.45 12.70 3.23
C THR A 150 -9.92 13.79 4.15
N LEU A 151 -9.94 15.06 3.71
CA LEU A 151 -9.49 16.21 4.51
C LEU A 151 -10.30 16.44 5.78
N ALA A 152 -11.56 16.00 5.83
CA ALA A 152 -12.38 16.07 7.04
C ALA A 152 -12.08 14.95 8.06
N ILE A 153 -11.27 13.96 7.68
CA ILE A 153 -10.92 12.79 8.50
C ILE A 153 -9.50 12.91 9.05
N VAL A 154 -8.55 13.36 8.22
CA VAL A 154 -7.13 13.54 8.57
C VAL A 154 -6.88 14.91 9.19
#